data_AF-G4RL32-F1
#
_entry.id   AF-G4RL32-F1
#
_cell.length_a   1.000
_cell.length_b   1.000
_cell.length_c   1.000
_cell.angle_alpha   90.00
_cell.angle_beta   90.00
_cell.angle_gamma   90.00
#
_symmetry.space_group_name_H-M   'P 1'
#
loop_
_entity.id
_entity.type
_entity.pdbx_description
1 polymer ?
#
loop_
_entity_poly.entity_id
_entity_poly.type
_entity_poly.pdbx_seq_one_letter_code
_entity_poly.pdbx_strand_id
1 'polypeptide(L)' 'MISVDKEGGTIKIRANVGGREYEAVGLRVDSPAVVGLLVIQMLRDGVPLDEICRVLKEALQHL' A
#
# COMPACT_ATOMS: atom_id res chain seq x y z
N MET A 1 0.81 -3.05 9.86
CA MET A 1 2.24 -2.73 9.68
C MET A 1 2.48 -2.53 8.20
N ILE A 2 3.15 -1.44 7.81
CA ILE A 2 3.43 -1.14 6.42
C ILE A 2 4.93 -1.06 6.16
N SER A 3 5.39 -1.56 5.02
CA SER A 3 6.77 -1.39 4.55
C SER A 3 6.79 -0.78 3.15
N VAL A 4 7.76 0.11 2.92
CA VAL A 4 7.97 0.77 1.63
C VAL A 4 9.43 0.54 1.22
N ASP A 5 9.63 -0.27 0.19
CA ASP A 5 10.95 -0.58 -0.37
C ASP A 5 11.14 0.20 -1.67
N LYS A 6 12.28 0.90 -1.80
CA LYS A 6 12.63 1.73 -2.98
C LYS A 6 13.95 1.23 -3.56
N GLU A 7 13.89 0.53 -4.69
CA GLU A 7 15.07 0.04 -5.40
C GLU A 7 14.97 0.36 -6.89
N GLY A 8 16.04 0.91 -7.47
CA GLY A 8 16.19 1.01 -8.93
C GLY A 8 15.01 1.65 -9.66
N GLY A 9 14.48 2.77 -9.17
CA GLY A 9 13.33 3.47 -9.79
C GLY A 9 11.97 2.80 -9.58
N THR A 10 11.92 1.66 -8.91
CA THR A 10 10.69 0.98 -8.51
C THR A 10 10.32 1.31 -7.06
N ILE A 11 9.05 1.12 -6.74
CA ILE A 11 8.52 1.18 -5.38
C ILE A 11 7.67 -0.05 -5.11
N LYS A 12 7.86 -0.65 -3.94
CA LYS A 12 7.05 -1.73 -3.40
C LYS A 12 6.44 -1.29 -2.09
N ILE A 13 5.13 -1.44 -1.95
CA ILE A 13 4.38 -1.14 -0.73
C ILE A 13 3.75 -2.44 -0.24
N ARG A 14 4.03 -2.83 1.00
CA ARG A 14 3.40 -3.97 1.66
C ARG A 14 2.62 -3.51 2.86
N ALA A 15 1.38 -3.97 3.02
CA ALA A 15 0.56 -3.71 4.19
C ALA A 15 0.08 -5.03 4.81
N ASN A 16 0.18 -5.14 6.14
CA ASN A 16 -0.47 -6.20 6.90
C ASN A 16 -1.69 -5.63 7.64
N VAL A 17 -2.88 -6.14 7.29
CA VAL A 17 -4.19 -5.72 7.81
C VAL A 17 -5.00 -6.95 8.20
N GLY A 18 -5.44 -7.02 9.45
CA GLY A 18 -6.20 -8.17 9.96
C GLY A 18 -5.50 -9.52 9.82
N GLY A 19 -4.15 -9.56 9.81
CA GLY A 19 -3.37 -10.78 9.59
C GLY A 19 -3.22 -11.19 8.12
N ARG A 20 -3.75 -10.41 7.18
CA ARG A 20 -3.59 -10.61 5.74
C ARG A 20 -2.58 -9.61 5.18
N GLU A 21 -1.72 -10.10 4.29
CA GLU A 21 -0.72 -9.28 3.62
C GLU A 21 -1.21 -8.84 2.23
N TYR A 22 -0.95 -7.56 1.92
CA TYR A 22 -1.24 -6.92 0.64
C TYR A 22 0.06 -6.35 0.10
N GLU A 23 0.35 -6.56 -1.19
CA GLU A 23 1.55 -6.04 -1.85
C GLU A 23 1.17 -5.31 -3.14
N ALA A 24 1.79 -4.16 -3.38
CA ALA A 24 1.73 -3.46 -4.66
C ALA A 24 3.13 -3.02 -5.08
N VAL A 25 3.46 -3.21 -6.37
CA VAL A 25 4.77 -2.88 -6.95
C VAL A 25 4.55 -2.08 -8.23
N GLY A 26 5.37 -1.06 -8.44
CA GLY A 26 5.37 -0.31 -9.70
C GLY A 26 6.53 0.67 -9.78
N LEU A 27 6.42 1.61 -10.73
CA LEU A 27 7.41 2.67 -10.87
C LEU A 27 7.25 3.69 -9.74
N ARG A 28 8.37 4.20 -9.23
CA ARG A 28 8.38 5.21 -8.17
C ARG A 28 7.71 6.52 -8.61
N VAL A 29 7.85 6.87 -9.88
CA VAL A 29 7.17 8.05 -10.47
C VAL A 29 5.66 7.90 -10.49
N ASP A 30 5.17 6.67 -10.48
CA ASP A 30 3.75 6.32 -10.47
C ASP A 30 3.28 5.90 -9.06
N SER A 31 3.94 6.38 -8.01
CA SER A 31 3.60 6.02 -6.63
C SER A 31 2.12 6.20 -6.27
N PRO A 32 1.36 7.20 -6.78
CA PRO A 32 -0.08 7.28 -6.54
C PRO A 32 -0.85 6.08 -7.12
N ALA A 33 -0.43 5.56 -8.27
CA ALA A 33 -1.05 4.40 -8.89
C ALA A 33 -0.74 3.13 -8.08
N VAL A 34 0.49 2.98 -7.59
CA VAL A 34 0.89 1.84 -6.73
C VAL A 34 0.08 1.83 -5.42
N VAL A 35 -0.14 3.01 -4.82
CA VAL A 35 -1.04 3.15 -3.67
C VAL A 35 -2.47 2.74 -4.04
N GLY A 36 -2.99 3.20 -5.18
CA GLY A 36 -4.31 2.81 -5.68
C GLY A 36 -4.46 1.30 -5.85
N LEU A 37 -3.43 0.62 -6.38
CA LEU A 37 -3.40 -0.84 -6.51
C LEU A 37 -3.44 -1.54 -5.15
N LEU A 38 -2.79 -1.01 -4.12
CA LEU A 38 -2.86 -1.57 -2.77
C LEU A 38 -4.27 -1.40 -2.19
N VAL A 39 -4.87 -0.21 -2.36
CA VAL A 39 -6.22 0.10 -1.86
C VAL A 39 -7.27 -0.79 -2.50
N ILE A 40 -7.22 -0.98 -3.82
CA ILE A 40 -8.23 -1.77 -4.51
C ILE A 40 -8.18 -3.25 -4.11
N GLN A 41 -7.00 -3.77 -3.76
CA GLN A 41 -6.86 -5.12 -3.20
C GLN A 41 -7.54 -5.22 -1.82
N MET A 42 -7.26 -4.28 -0.92
CA MET A 42 -7.88 -4.23 0.42
C MET A 42 -9.41 -4.10 0.34
N LEU A 43 -9.93 -3.23 -0.55
CA LEU A 43 -11.37 -3.08 -0.77
C LEU A 43 -12.02 -4.36 -1.29
N ARG A 44 -11.37 -5.04 -2.25
CA ARG A 44 -11.88 -6.32 -2.80
C ARG A 44 -11.97 -7.42 -1.74
N ASP A 45 -11.09 -7.38 -0.76
CA ASP A 45 -11.07 -8.31 0.37
C ASP A 45 -11.96 -7.88 1.55
N GLY A 46 -12.72 -6.78 1.39
CA GLY A 46 -13.69 -6.32 2.38
C GLY A 46 -13.08 -5.58 3.58
N VAL A 47 -11.84 -5.10 3.46
CA VAL A 47 -11.21 -4.29 4.51
C VAL A 47 -11.99 -2.97 4.68
N PRO A 48 -12.39 -2.60 5.91
CA PRO A 48 -13.07 -1.35 6.18
C PRO A 48 -12.27 -0.11 5.74
N LEU A 49 -12.98 0.91 5.25
CA LEU A 49 -12.37 2.14 4.73
C LEU A 49 -11.54 2.90 5.77
N ASP A 50 -11.99 2.93 7.02
CA ASP A 50 -11.27 3.54 8.14
C ASP A 50 -9.93 2.84 8.40
N GLU A 51 -9.91 1.51 8.30
CA GLU A 51 -8.70 0.72 8.45
C GLU A 51 -7.73 0.94 7.27
N ILE A 52 -8.26 0.97 6.04
CA ILE A 52 -7.48 1.34 4.85
C ILE A 52 -6.87 2.73 5.03
N CYS A 53 -7.66 3.72 5.45
CA CYS A 53 -7.18 5.09 5.66
C CYS A 53 -6.10 5.17 6.73
N ARG A 54 -6.21 4.38 7.81
CA ARG A 54 -5.19 4.28 8.85
C ARG A 54 -3.86 3.77 8.27
N VAL A 55 -3.91 2.67 7.53
CA VAL A 55 -2.72 2.04 6.91
C VAL A 55 -2.08 2.98 5.88
N LEU A 56 -2.88 3.66 5.06
CA LEU A 56 -2.37 4.60 4.07
C LEU A 56 -1.72 5.83 4.67
N LYS A 57 -2.22 6.34 5.80
CA LYS A 57 -1.58 7.45 6.51
C LYS A 57 -0.17 7.09 6.94
N GLU A 58 0.04 5.86 7.41
CA GLU A 58 1.39 5.34 7.71
C GLU A 58 2.22 5.22 6.43
N ALA A 59 1.64 4.71 5.33
CA ALA A 59 2.32 4.59 4.03
C ALA A 59 2.89 5.92 3.52
N LEU A 60 2.07 6.96 3.59
CA LEU A 60 2.37 8.28 3.04
C LEU A 60 3.50 8.99 3.78
N GLN A 61 3.80 8.59 5.02
CA GLN A 61 4.96 9.11 5.75
C GLN A 61 6.29 8.57 5.22
N HIS A 62 6.27 7.46 4.48
CA HIS A 62 7.45 6.77 3.97
C HIS A 62 7.62 6.88 2.45
N LEU A 63 6.63 7.45 1.75
CA LEU A 63 6.58 7.60 0.29
C LEU A 63 7.44 8.74 -0.25
#